data_AF-A0A454D3L6-F1
#
_entry.id   AF-A0A454D3L6-F1
#
_cell.length_a   1.000
_cell.length_b   1.000
_cell.length_c   1.000
_cell.angle_alpha   90.00
_cell.angle_beta   90.00
_cell.angle_gamma   90.00
#
_symmetry.space_group_name_H-M   'P 1'
#
loop_
_entity.id
_entity.type
_entity.pdbx_description
1 polymer ?
#
loop_
_entity_poly.entity_id
_entity_poly.type
_entity_poly.pdbx_seq_one_letter_code
_entity_poly.pdbx_strand_id
1 'polypeptide(L)' 'MIIEGIKTNVTLQESIMNDENFQHGGANIHYLEKKLGLQ' A
#
# COMPACT_ATOMS: atom_id res chain seq x y z
N MET A 1 -11.82 2.81 -9.10
CA MET A 1 -11.56 4.22 -9.48
C MET A 1 -11.17 4.24 -10.96
N ILE A 2 -11.70 5.16 -11.77
CA ILE A 2 -11.36 5.23 -13.21
C ILE A 2 -10.47 6.46 -13.44
N ILE A 3 -9.26 6.24 -13.96
CA ILE A 3 -8.30 7.28 -14.30
C ILE A 3 -7.71 6.93 -15.67
N GLU A 4 -7.79 7.84 -16.62
CA GLU A 4 -7.31 7.66 -17.98
C GLU A 4 -6.14 8.61 -18.28
N GLY A 5 -5.22 8.19 -19.16
CA GLY A 5 -4.13 9.03 -19.67
C GLY A 5 -2.89 9.17 -18.77
N ILE A 6 -2.93 8.71 -17.52
CA ILE A 6 -1.78 8.75 -16.60
C ILE A 6 -1.65 7.47 -15.76
N LYS A 7 -0.43 7.15 -15.35
CA LYS A 7 -0.16 6.09 -14.38
C LYS A 7 -0.44 6.60 -12.97
N THR A 8 -0.99 5.74 -12.12
CA THR A 8 -1.25 6.02 -10.71
C THR A 8 -0.82 4.85 -9.85
N ASN A 9 -0.75 5.06 -8.53
CA ASN A 9 -0.42 4.03 -7.55
C ASN A 9 -1.67 3.37 -6.93
N VAL A 10 -2.83 3.43 -7.59
CA VAL A 10 -4.09 2.86 -7.07
C VAL A 10 -3.92 1.39 -6.69
N THR A 11 -3.23 0.59 -7.50
CA THR A 11 -2.95 -0.82 -7.20
C THR A 11 -2.12 -1.00 -5.91
N LEU A 12 -1.17 -0.09 -5.64
CA LEU A 12 -0.42 -0.11 -4.38
C LEU A 12 -1.35 0.19 -3.20
N GLN A 13 -2.22 1.20 -3.32
CA GLN A 13 -3.18 1.54 -2.27
C GLN A 13 -4.15 0.40 -1.99
N GLU A 14 -4.68 -0.24 -3.03
CA GLU A 14 -5.52 -1.45 -2.91
C GLU A 14 -4.79 -2.58 -2.20
N SER A 15 -3.50 -2.79 -2.51
CA SER A 15 -2.69 -3.83 -1.84
C SER A 15 -2.45 -3.54 -0.35
N ILE A 16 -2.35 -2.27 0.04
CA ILE A 16 -2.19 -1.86 1.44
C ILE A 16 -3.50 -2.07 2.19
N MET A 17 -4.64 -1.68 1.60
CA MET A 17 -5.96 -1.85 2.22
C MET A 17 -6.37 -3.31 2.35
N ASN A 18 -5.88 -4.19 1.47
CA ASN A 18 -6.11 -5.63 1.52
C ASN A 18 -5.10 -6.39 2.40
N ASP A 19 -4.12 -5.72 3.01
CA ASP A 19 -3.13 -6.38 3.87
C ASP A 19 -3.70 -6.61 5.28
N GLU A 20 -3.65 -7.86 5.75
CA GLU A 20 -4.15 -8.22 7.08
C GLU A 20 -3.43 -7.45 8.20
N ASN A 21 -2.11 -7.29 8.17
CA ASN A 21 -1.37 -6.56 9.20
C ASN A 21 -1.77 -5.08 9.23
N PHE A 22 -2.06 -4.50 8.07
CA PHE A 22 -2.55 -3.13 7.98
C PHE A 22 -3.97 -3.02 8.53
N GLN A 23 -4.85 -3.98 8.22
CA GLN A 23 -6.24 -4.04 8.72
C GLN A 23 -6.32 -4.23 10.24
N HIS A 24 -5.41 -5.00 10.84
CA HIS A 24 -5.31 -5.14 12.29
C HIS A 24 -4.87 -3.83 12.98
N GLY A 25 -4.33 -2.86 12.24
CA GLY A 25 -3.89 -1.57 12.75
C GLY A 25 -2.55 -1.61 13.48
N GLY A 26 -2.06 -0.43 13.90
CA GLY A 26 -0.81 -0.32 14.66
C GLY A 26 0.47 -0.49 13.83
N ALA A 27 0.38 -0.46 12.50
CA ALA A 27 1.55 -0.44 11.62
C ALA A 27 2.45 0.77 11.94
N ASN A 28 3.76 0.55 12.00
CA ASN A 28 4.74 1.61 12.22
C ASN A 28 5.08 2.34 10.92
N ILE A 29 5.87 3.42 11.03
CA ILE A 29 6.23 4.27 9.88
C ILE A 29 7.10 3.56 8.81
N HIS A 30 7.81 2.49 9.17
CA HIS A 30 8.69 1.72 8.26
C HIS A 30 7.99 0.52 7.61
N TYR A 31 6.71 0.30 7.95
CA TYR A 31 5.97 -0.87 7.49
C TYR A 31 5.93 -0.98 5.96
N LEU A 32 5.71 0.16 5.27
CA LEU A 32 5.62 0.18 3.82
C LEU A 32 6.98 -0.08 3.15
N GLU A 33 8.06 0.49 3.68
CA GLU A 33 9.43 0.30 3.18
C GLU A 33 9.83 -1.19 3.28
N LYS A 34 9.56 -1.80 4.44
CA LYS A 34 9.79 -3.23 4.67
C LYS A 34 8.92 -4.11 3.76
N LYS A 35 7.63 -3.78 3.58
CA LYS A 35 6.71 -4.53 2.71
C LYS A 35 7.16 -4.52 1.25
N LEU A 36 7.79 -3.42 0.81
CA LEU A 36 8.31 -3.26 -0.55
C LEU A 36 9.76 -3.76 -0.71
N GLY A 37 10.40 -4.25 0.35
CA GLY A 37 11.78 -4.73 0.32
C GLY A 37 12.81 -3.62 0.08
N LEU A 38 12.48 -2.39 0.48
CA LEU A 38 13.33 -1.21 0.31
C LEU A 38 14.19 -0.92 1.55
N GLN A 39 13.94 -1.65 2.64
CA GLN A 39 14.67 -1.60 3.91
C GLN A 39 14.65 -2.96 4.60
#